data_AF-A0A7C8RAY9-F1
#
_entry.id   AF-A0A7C8RAY9-F1
#
_cell.length_a   1.000
_cell.length_b   1.000
_cell.length_c   1.000
_cell.angle_alpha   90.00
_cell.angle_beta   90.00
_cell.angle_gamma   90.00
#
_symmetry.space_group_name_H-M   'P 1'
#
loop_
_entity.id
_entity.type
_entity.pdbx_description
1 polymer ?
#
loop_
_entity_poly.entity_id
_entity_poly.type
_entity_poly.pdbx_seq_one_letter_code
_entity_poly.pdbx_strand_id
1 'polypeptide(L)'
;MRARYSILQCFLSAPDNFVSLDSTTEDHSDLTIHLDRSKIRSHGFKAVEKYLQELHIYKASADVNGGVALYDKMTSVNDTMAKFRDVVMSKKQPRKQFVQANTTLNGDEVTIKEYEATQQGLIQSWLDREDIVGAAPQY
;
A
#
# COMPACT_ATOMS: atom_id res chain seq x y z
N MET A 1 4.75 -1.00 -2.44
CA MET A 1 4.07 -1.94 -3.37
C MET A 1 4.67 -3.33 -3.33
N ARG A 2 6.01 -3.48 -3.42
CA ARG A 2 6.71 -4.78 -3.37
C ARG A 2 6.30 -5.70 -2.20
N ALA A 3 6.22 -5.19 -0.98
CA ALA A 3 5.77 -5.98 0.18
C ALA A 3 4.29 -6.44 0.09
N ARG A 4 3.40 -5.66 -0.51
CA ARG A 4 2.00 -6.07 -0.72
C ARG A 4 1.92 -7.18 -1.76
N TYR A 5 2.77 -7.12 -2.77
CA TYR A 5 2.90 -8.19 -3.76
C TYR A 5 3.40 -9.50 -3.12
N SER A 6 4.39 -9.46 -2.22
CA SER A 6 4.81 -10.69 -1.52
C SER A 6 3.75 -11.27 -0.60
N ILE A 7 2.93 -10.42 0.02
CA ILE A 7 1.76 -10.88 0.78
C ILE A 7 0.72 -11.52 -0.14
N LEU A 8 0.45 -10.94 -1.32
CA LEU A 8 -0.42 -11.57 -2.33
C LEU A 8 0.14 -12.94 -2.77
N GLN A 9 1.45 -13.04 -3.02
CA GLN A 9 2.10 -14.31 -3.35
C GLN A 9 1.97 -15.35 -2.24
N CYS A 10 2.06 -14.93 -0.97
CA CYS A 10 1.80 -15.80 0.18
C CYS A 10 0.38 -16.37 0.15
N PHE A 11 -0.62 -15.54 -0.17
CA PHE A 11 -2.01 -16.00 -0.28
C PHE A 11 -2.29 -16.86 -1.51
N LEU A 12 -1.69 -16.55 -2.65
CA LEU A 12 -1.77 -17.37 -3.87
C LEU A 12 -1.10 -18.74 -3.69
N SER A 13 -0.09 -18.83 -2.82
CA SER A 13 0.58 -20.08 -2.48
C SER A 13 -0.16 -20.90 -1.42
N ALA A 14 -1.24 -20.36 -0.84
CA ALA A 14 -2.04 -21.08 0.14
C ALA A 14 -2.90 -22.16 -0.55
N PRO A 15 -3.17 -23.29 0.12
CA PRO A 15 -3.92 -24.39 -0.49
C PRO A 15 -5.38 -24.04 -0.79
N ASP A 16 -6.05 -24.92 -1.53
CA ASP A 16 -7.49 -24.91 -1.82
C ASP A 16 -8.01 -23.61 -2.46
N ASN A 17 -7.18 -22.97 -3.30
CA ASN A 17 -7.49 -21.74 -4.01
C ASN A 17 -8.07 -20.65 -3.06
N PHE A 18 -7.44 -20.47 -1.90
CA PHE A 18 -7.85 -19.43 -0.96
C PHE A 18 -7.92 -18.04 -1.63
N VAL A 19 -6.92 -17.74 -2.47
CA VAL A 19 -6.94 -16.59 -3.37
C VAL A 19 -6.63 -17.06 -4.79
N SER A 20 -7.38 -16.54 -5.77
CA SER A 20 -7.15 -16.77 -7.21
C SER A 20 -7.20 -15.45 -7.99
N LEU A 21 -6.59 -15.48 -9.17
CA LEU A 21 -6.67 -14.40 -10.16
C LEU A 21 -7.43 -14.93 -11.36
N ASP A 22 -8.57 -14.32 -11.66
CA ASP A 22 -9.48 -14.78 -12.69
C ASP A 22 -9.61 -13.69 -13.77
N SER A 23 -9.53 -14.11 -15.03
CA SER A 23 -9.70 -13.26 -16.21
C SER A 23 -10.17 -14.11 -17.38
N THR A 24 -11.13 -13.61 -18.14
CA THR A 24 -11.75 -14.30 -19.28
C THR A 24 -11.43 -13.66 -20.62
N THR A 25 -10.91 -12.43 -20.63
CA THR A 25 -10.52 -11.71 -21.85
C THR A 25 -9.02 -11.87 -22.14
N GLU A 26 -8.64 -11.83 -23.42
CA GLU A 26 -7.22 -11.90 -23.83
C GLU A 26 -6.38 -10.72 -23.33
N ASP A 27 -7.00 -9.54 -23.19
CA ASP A 27 -6.35 -8.31 -22.72
C ASP A 27 -6.33 -8.17 -21.19
N HIS A 28 -6.91 -9.13 -20.48
CA HIS A 28 -7.09 -9.15 -19.03
C HIS A 28 -7.80 -7.92 -18.45
N SER A 29 -8.55 -7.16 -19.27
CA SER A 29 -9.30 -5.98 -18.83
C SER A 29 -10.35 -6.30 -17.77
N ASP A 30 -10.76 -7.56 -17.65
CA ASP A 30 -11.70 -8.06 -16.66
C ASP A 30 -11.03 -8.68 -15.40
N LEU A 31 -9.71 -8.52 -15.24
CA LEU A 31 -8.96 -9.15 -14.14
C LEU A 31 -9.62 -8.90 -12.78
N THR A 32 -9.96 -10.00 -12.11
CA THR A 32 -10.52 -10.02 -10.75
C THR A 32 -9.61 -10.79 -9.81
N ILE A 33 -9.57 -10.35 -8.56
CA ILE A 33 -8.93 -11.06 -7.46
C ILE A 33 -10.06 -11.69 -6.65
N HIS A 34 -10.12 -13.02 -6.63
CA HIS A 34 -11.12 -13.74 -5.85
C HIS A 34 -10.49 -14.23 -4.52
N LEU A 35 -11.19 -14.00 -3.41
CA LEU A 35 -10.77 -14.42 -2.07
C LEU A 35 -11.92 -15.18 -1.41
N ASP A 36 -11.65 -16.43 -1.03
CA ASP A 36 -12.61 -17.25 -0.31
C ASP A 36 -12.63 -16.88 1.18
N ARG A 37 -13.66 -16.13 1.58
CA ARG A 37 -13.81 -15.64 2.96
C ARG A 37 -13.87 -16.78 3.98
N SER A 38 -14.45 -17.93 3.62
CA SER A 38 -14.60 -19.06 4.53
C SER A 38 -13.25 -19.66 4.93
N LYS A 39 -12.22 -19.48 4.08
CA LYS A 39 -10.87 -20.04 4.24
C LYS A 39 -9.88 -19.09 4.90
N ILE A 40 -10.27 -17.88 5.29
CA ILE A 40 -9.37 -16.91 5.92
C ILE A 40 -8.68 -17.49 7.16
N ARG A 41 -9.44 -18.12 8.07
CA ARG A 41 -8.89 -18.67 9.31
C ARG A 41 -8.14 -19.98 9.11
N SER A 42 -8.61 -20.83 8.20
CA SER A 42 -8.05 -22.17 8.00
C SER A 42 -6.81 -22.18 7.11
N HIS A 43 -6.78 -21.35 6.06
CA HIS A 43 -5.73 -21.35 5.03
C HIS A 43 -4.91 -20.06 5.09
N GLY A 44 -5.58 -18.90 4.97
CA GLY A 44 -4.91 -17.60 4.91
C GLY A 44 -4.09 -17.28 6.16
N PHE A 45 -4.67 -17.51 7.34
CA PHE A 45 -4.00 -17.28 8.62
C PHE A 45 -2.77 -18.18 8.77
N LYS A 46 -2.88 -19.48 8.47
CA LYS A 46 -1.75 -20.43 8.54
C LYS A 46 -0.63 -20.08 7.56
N ALA A 47 -0.97 -19.65 6.35
CA ALA A 47 0.01 -19.23 5.35
C ALA A 47 0.80 -18.00 5.84
N VAL A 48 0.10 -17.00 6.39
CA VAL A 48 0.73 -15.79 6.94
C VAL A 48 1.52 -16.08 8.20
N GLU A 49 1.02 -16.93 9.09
CA GLU A 49 1.71 -17.37 10.30
C GLU A 49 3.10 -17.92 9.98
N LYS A 50 3.16 -18.91 9.07
CA LYS A 50 4.43 -19.49 8.60
C LYS A 50 5.33 -18.43 7.98
N TYR A 51 4.80 -17.61 7.09
CA TYR A 51 5.59 -16.60 6.39
C TYR A 51 6.17 -15.54 7.33
N LEU A 52 5.38 -15.07 8.31
CA LEU A 52 5.85 -14.12 9.33
C LEU A 52 6.89 -14.74 10.25
N GLN A 53 6.74 -16.03 10.59
CA GLN A 53 7.73 -16.74 11.40
C GLN A 53 9.09 -16.81 10.69
N GLU A 54 9.11 -17.19 9.40
CA GLU A 54 10.34 -17.22 8.60
C GLU A 54 10.98 -15.82 8.49
N LEU A 55 10.19 -14.78 8.17
CA LEU A 55 10.68 -13.40 8.12
C LEU A 55 11.28 -12.96 9.45
N HIS A 56 10.64 -13.32 10.57
CA HIS A 56 11.10 -12.92 11.90
C HIS A 56 12.39 -13.65 12.28
N ILE A 57 12.51 -14.95 11.99
CA ILE A 57 13.72 -15.74 12.25
C ILE A 57 14.92 -15.14 11.52
N TYR A 58 14.81 -14.90 10.21
CA TYR A 58 15.92 -14.33 9.43
C TYR A 58 16.30 -12.92 9.89
N LYS A 59 15.30 -12.09 10.22
CA LYS A 59 15.55 -10.75 10.76
C LYS A 59 16.26 -10.80 12.12
N ALA A 60 15.79 -11.61 13.05
CA ALA A 60 16.29 -11.67 14.42
C ALA A 60 17.69 -12.32 14.52
N SER A 61 17.99 -13.26 13.61
CA SER A 61 19.30 -13.92 13.54
C SER A 61 20.34 -13.17 12.69
N ALA A 62 19.97 -12.03 12.09
CA ALA A 62 20.78 -11.31 11.11
C ALA A 62 21.27 -12.17 9.93
N ASP A 63 20.51 -13.21 9.56
CA ASP A 63 20.80 -14.04 8.39
C ASP A 63 20.37 -13.34 7.11
N VAL A 64 21.30 -12.54 6.57
CA VAL A 64 21.10 -11.79 5.34
C VAL A 64 20.86 -12.72 4.14
N ASN A 65 21.58 -13.83 4.04
CA ASN A 65 21.50 -14.72 2.88
C ASN A 65 20.13 -15.42 2.82
N GLY A 66 19.67 -15.98 3.94
CA GLY A 66 18.34 -16.59 4.05
C GLY A 66 17.21 -15.57 3.88
N GLY A 67 17.35 -14.39 4.48
CA GLY A 67 16.36 -13.31 4.38
C GLY A 67 16.20 -12.76 2.96
N VAL A 68 17.31 -12.51 2.26
CA VAL A 68 17.29 -12.05 0.87
C VAL A 68 16.70 -13.12 -0.05
N ALA A 69 17.14 -14.38 0.09
CA ALA A 69 16.62 -15.48 -0.72
C ALA A 69 15.09 -15.66 -0.57
N LEU A 70 14.58 -15.63 0.67
CA LEU A 70 13.14 -15.68 0.93
C LEU A 70 12.42 -14.49 0.29
N TYR A 71 12.91 -13.27 0.53
CA TYR A 71 12.21 -12.07 0.11
C TYR A 71 12.24 -11.89 -1.42
N ASP A 72 13.34 -12.23 -2.08
CA ASP A 72 13.45 -12.22 -3.54
C ASP A 72 12.51 -13.26 -4.14
N LYS A 73 12.47 -14.49 -3.60
CA LYS A 73 11.51 -15.52 -4.04
C LYS A 73 10.07 -15.00 -3.97
N MET A 74 9.70 -14.36 -2.86
CA MET A 74 8.33 -13.89 -2.63
C MET A 74 8.00 -12.61 -3.40
N THR A 75 8.99 -11.86 -3.89
CA THR A 75 8.78 -10.60 -4.60
C THR A 75 9.10 -10.65 -6.10
N SER A 76 9.67 -11.75 -6.57
CA SER A 76 9.93 -12.01 -7.98
C SER A 76 8.63 -12.12 -8.77
N VAL A 77 8.59 -11.45 -9.92
CA VAL A 77 7.45 -11.46 -10.82
C VAL A 77 7.64 -12.57 -11.85
N ASN A 78 6.81 -13.61 -11.79
CA ASN A 78 6.80 -14.67 -12.79
C ASN A 78 6.01 -14.26 -14.05
N ASP A 79 6.10 -15.07 -15.11
CA ASP A 79 5.45 -14.80 -16.39
C ASP A 79 3.93 -14.65 -16.26
N THR A 80 3.29 -15.43 -15.39
CA THR A 80 1.84 -15.32 -15.14
C THR A 80 1.48 -13.94 -14.59
N MET A 81 2.22 -13.45 -13.60
CA MET A 81 1.97 -12.13 -13.01
C MET A 81 2.40 -10.98 -13.92
N ALA A 82 3.41 -11.21 -14.77
CA ALA A 82 3.87 -10.22 -15.74
C ALA A 82 2.78 -9.86 -16.77
N LYS A 83 1.96 -10.83 -17.18
CA LYS A 83 0.82 -10.62 -18.12
C LYS A 83 -0.19 -9.59 -17.63
N PHE A 84 -0.41 -9.50 -16.31
CA PHE A 84 -1.37 -8.56 -15.72
C PHE A 84 -0.82 -7.14 -15.57
N ARG A 85 0.45 -6.91 -15.88
CA ARG A 85 1.09 -5.61 -15.66
C ARG A 85 0.43 -4.50 -16.47
N ASP A 86 0.10 -4.76 -17.72
CA ASP A 86 -0.40 -3.73 -18.64
C ASP A 86 -1.80 -3.27 -18.24
N VAL A 87 -2.70 -4.19 -17.87
CA VAL A 87 -4.02 -3.82 -17.34
C VAL A 87 -3.93 -3.08 -16.01
N VAL A 88 -3.02 -3.45 -15.11
CA VAL A 88 -2.82 -2.73 -13.85
C VAL A 88 -2.35 -1.30 -14.12
N MET A 89 -1.52 -1.10 -15.13
CA MET A 89 -1.05 0.23 -15.53
C MET A 89 -2.14 1.05 -16.22
N SER A 90 -2.95 0.45 -17.09
CA SER A 90 -4.04 1.14 -17.78
C SER A 90 -5.14 1.62 -16.82
N LYS A 91 -5.42 0.85 -15.75
CA LYS A 91 -6.40 1.20 -14.72
C LYS A 91 -5.83 2.01 -13.54
N LYS A 92 -4.53 2.35 -13.57
CA LYS A 92 -3.85 3.05 -12.48
C LYS A 92 -4.50 4.41 -12.22
N GLN A 93 -5.03 4.58 -11.02
CA GLN A 93 -5.54 5.88 -10.58
C GLN A 93 -4.38 6.80 -10.14
N PRO A 94 -4.45 8.11 -10.45
CA PRO A 94 -3.47 9.07 -9.96
C PRO A 94 -3.50 9.10 -8.42
N ARG A 95 -2.34 9.38 -7.81
CA ARG A 95 -2.27 9.49 -6.36
C ARG A 95 -3.11 10.69 -5.91
N LYS A 96 -4.04 10.45 -5.00
CA LYS A 96 -4.87 11.51 -4.40
C LYS A 96 -3.98 12.53 -3.69
N GLN A 97 -4.27 13.81 -3.90
CA GLN A 97 -3.71 14.89 -3.11
C GLN A 97 -4.65 15.14 -1.93
N PHE A 98 -4.08 15.45 -0.77
CA PHE A 98 -4.82 15.75 0.44
C PHE A 98 -4.68 17.23 0.74
N VAL A 99 -5.81 17.88 0.98
CA VAL A 99 -5.84 19.23 1.50
C VAL A 99 -5.69 19.13 3.01
N GLN A 100 -4.72 19.84 3.57
CA GLN A 100 -4.42 19.80 5.00
C GLN A 100 -4.92 21.07 5.66
N ALA A 101 -5.50 20.93 6.85
CA ALA A 101 -5.83 22.07 7.68
C ALA A 101 -4.56 22.80 8.16
N ASN A 102 -4.74 24.07 8.52
CA ASN A 102 -3.73 24.86 9.23
C ASN A 102 -4.18 25.10 10.66
N THR A 103 -3.21 25.35 11.54
CA THR A 103 -3.46 25.79 12.92
C THR A 103 -2.89 27.18 13.10
N THR A 104 -3.62 28.05 13.79
CA THR A 104 -3.20 29.41 14.11
C THR A 104 -3.33 29.63 15.61
N LEU A 105 -2.35 30.30 16.21
CA LEU A 105 -2.37 30.68 17.62
C LEU A 105 -2.90 32.11 17.77
N ASN A 106 -4.00 32.26 18.50
CA ASN A 106 -4.60 33.55 18.84
C ASN A 106 -4.48 33.74 20.37
N GLY A 107 -3.41 34.37 20.83
CA GLY A 107 -3.09 34.43 22.26
C GLY A 107 -2.71 33.05 22.80
N ASP A 108 -3.50 32.50 23.72
CA ASP A 108 -3.31 31.16 24.29
C ASP A 108 -4.23 30.10 23.65
N GLU A 109 -5.07 30.48 22.68
CA GLU A 109 -6.02 29.59 22.02
C GLU A 109 -5.53 29.18 20.62
N VAL A 110 -5.58 27.88 20.31
CA VAL A 110 -5.23 27.34 19.00
C VAL A 110 -6.50 27.04 18.21
N THR A 111 -6.66 27.67 17.05
CA THR A 111 -7.79 27.44 16.13
C THR A 111 -7.36 26.63 14.91
N ILE A 112 -8.22 25.71 14.45
CA ILE A 112 -8.01 24.92 13.23
C ILE A 112 -8.80 25.56 12.09
N LYS A 113 -8.11 25.81 10.97
CA LYS A 113 -8.72 26.24 9.70
C LYS A 113 -8.67 25.10 8.70
N GLU A 114 -9.83 24.56 8.38
CA GLU A 114 -10.00 23.53 7.35
C GLU A 114 -10.25 24.17 5.98
N TYR A 115 -9.97 23.42 4.91
CA TYR A 115 -10.11 23.86 3.54
C TYR A 115 -10.84 22.78 2.73
N GLU A 116 -11.58 23.21 1.72
CA GLU A 116 -12.28 22.30 0.82
C GLU A 116 -11.30 21.38 0.06
N ALA A 117 -11.70 20.14 -0.22
CA ALA A 117 -10.90 19.16 -0.97
C ALA A 117 -10.87 19.45 -2.49
N THR A 118 -10.59 20.70 -2.86
CA THR A 118 -10.48 21.20 -4.24
C THR A 118 -9.05 21.66 -4.51
N GLN A 119 -8.73 21.92 -5.79
CA GLN A 119 -7.42 22.48 -6.17
C GLN A 119 -7.22 23.86 -5.54
N GLN A 120 -8.27 24.67 -5.51
CA GLN A 120 -8.28 25.99 -4.88
C GLN A 120 -8.06 25.87 -3.37
N GLY A 121 -8.77 24.95 -2.70
CA GLY A 121 -8.58 24.70 -1.26
C GLY A 121 -7.17 24.22 -0.93
N LEU A 122 -6.57 23.37 -1.79
CA LEU A 122 -5.16 22.98 -1.66
C LEU A 122 -4.23 24.19 -1.74
N ILE A 123 -4.37 25.04 -2.76
CA ILE A 123 -3.52 26.23 -2.94
C ILE A 123 -3.68 27.19 -1.75
N GLN A 124 -4.93 27.47 -1.35
CA GLN A 124 -5.19 28.36 -0.22
C GLN A 124 -4.61 27.83 1.09
N SER A 125 -4.65 26.51 1.31
CA SER A 125 -4.03 25.91 2.49
C SER A 125 -2.52 26.14 2.56
N TRP A 126 -1.84 26.28 1.42
CA TRP A 126 -0.41 26.59 1.38
C TRP A 126 -0.12 28.08 1.52
N LEU A 127 -0.90 28.95 0.87
CA LEU A 127 -0.76 30.40 0.99
C LEU A 127 -0.90 30.84 2.45
N ASP A 128 -1.99 30.43 3.10
CA ASP A 128 -2.22 30.75 4.51
C ASP A 128 -1.13 30.17 5.42
N ARG A 129 -0.53 29.02 5.04
CA ARG A 129 0.54 28.39 5.81
C ARG A 129 1.84 29.16 5.71
N GLU A 130 2.18 29.68 4.53
CA GLU A 130 3.35 30.55 4.37
C GLU A 130 3.20 31.83 5.19
N ASP A 131 2.00 32.41 5.25
CA ASP A 131 1.77 33.58 6.10
C ASP A 131 1.96 33.24 7.59
N ILE A 132 1.56 32.05 8.03
CA ILE A 132 1.73 31.58 9.42
C ILE A 132 3.21 31.27 9.74
N VAL A 133 3.90 30.57 8.85
CA VAL A 133 5.28 30.08 9.09
C VAL A 133 6.32 31.14 8.74
N GLY A 134 6.10 31.94 7.70
CA GLY A 134 6.96 33.03 7.27
C GLY A 134 6.90 34.26 8.18
N ALA A 135 5.85 34.39 8.99
CA ALA A 135 5.77 35.36 10.09
C ALA A 135 6.50 34.90 11.36
N ALA A 136 6.97 33.64 11.43
CA ALA A 136 7.79 33.20 12.55
C ALA A 136 9.19 33.83 12.45
N PRO A 137 9.72 34.44 13.52
CA PRO A 137 11.08 34.98 13.49
C PRO A 137 12.06 33.86 13.16
N GLN A 138 12.85 34.04 12.11
CA GLN A 138 14.00 33.18 11.86
C GLN A 138 15.00 33.43 13.00
N TYR A 139 15.21 32.41 13.82
CA TYR A 139 16.21 32.42 14.89
C TYR A 139 17.62 32.49 14.33
#